data_AF-A0A443L7J2-F1
#
_entry.id   AF-A0A443L7J2-F1
#
_cell.length_a   1.000
_cell.length_b   1.000
_cell.length_c   1.000
_cell.angle_alpha   90.00
_cell.angle_beta   90.00
_cell.angle_gamma   90.00
#
_symmetry.space_group_name_H-M   'P 1'
#
loop_
_entity.id
_entity.type
_entity.pdbx_description
1 polymer ?
#
loop_
_entity_poly.entity_id
_entity_poly.type
_entity_poly.pdbx_seq_one_letter_code
_entity_poly.pdbx_strand_id
1 'polypeptide(L)'
;MTPAQDRLKDQLCAALAGILRRKKVHIPEAGLPVWESFLTLTQTRRHHANGPEPISLLEIEAYNRMFGPISRQHVEMLLAMDLVWLEWAVKPSGKSAKKKEPVIPLTAEMFDFAFGR
;
A
#
# COMPACT_ATOMS: atom_id res chain seq x y z
N MET A 1 -15.13 -4.44 -12.03
CA MET A 1 -15.53 -3.47 -10.99
C MET A 1 -16.64 -2.58 -11.51
N THR A 2 -17.42 -1.96 -10.63
CA THR A 2 -18.37 -0.90 -11.01
C THR A 2 -17.62 0.44 -11.19
N PRO A 3 -18.18 1.42 -11.91
CA PRO A 3 -17.53 2.74 -12.07
C PRO A 3 -17.22 3.44 -10.74
N ALA A 4 -18.03 3.24 -9.71
CA ALA A 4 -17.79 3.78 -8.37
C ALA A 4 -16.58 3.11 -7.70
N GLN A 5 -16.43 1.79 -7.87
CA GLN A 5 -15.28 1.04 -7.35
C GLN A 5 -13.99 1.42 -8.08
N ASP A 6 -14.04 1.64 -9.40
CA ASP A 6 -12.87 2.09 -10.15
C ASP A 6 -12.41 3.47 -9.70
N ARG A 7 -13.34 4.40 -9.46
CA ARG A 7 -13.02 5.70 -8.87
C ARG A 7 -12.39 5.57 -7.49
N LEU A 8 -12.91 4.67 -6.64
CA LEU A 8 -12.36 4.43 -5.30
C LEU A 8 -10.94 3.87 -5.37
N LYS A 9 -10.68 2.91 -6.26
CA LYS A 9 -9.34 2.37 -6.53
C LYS A 9 -8.38 3.49 -6.91
N ASP A 10 -8.76 4.35 -7.85
CA ASP A 10 -7.89 5.45 -8.31
C ASP A 10 -7.61 6.45 -7.18
N GLN A 11 -8.60 6.74 -6.34
CA GLN A 11 -8.42 7.58 -5.15
C GLN A 11 -7.45 6.97 -4.13
N LEU A 12 -7.55 5.66 -3.88
CA LEU A 12 -6.65 4.95 -2.97
C LEU A 12 -5.21 4.92 -3.50
N CYS A 13 -5.04 4.62 -4.79
CA CYS A 13 -3.73 4.66 -5.45
C CYS A 13 -3.13 6.08 -5.40
N ALA A 14 -3.93 7.12 -5.67
CA ALA A 14 -3.48 8.51 -5.61
C ALA A 14 -3.12 8.93 -4.17
N ALA A 15 -3.90 8.51 -3.17
CA ALA A 15 -3.62 8.76 -1.76
C ALA A 15 -2.30 8.09 -1.34
N LEU A 16 -2.10 6.81 -1.68
CA LEU A 16 -0.86 6.10 -1.42
C LEU A 16 0.35 6.78 -2.08
N ALA A 17 0.22 7.14 -3.36
CA ALA A 17 1.25 7.85 -4.08
C ALA A 17 1.57 9.23 -3.45
N GLY A 18 0.59 9.90 -2.86
CA GLY A 18 0.77 11.16 -2.12
C GLY A 18 1.51 10.96 -0.79
N ILE A 19 1.13 9.95 0.00
CA ILE A 19 1.79 9.61 1.28
C ILE A 19 3.25 9.23 1.07
N LEU A 20 3.54 8.41 0.05
CA LEU A 20 4.91 8.03 -0.31
C LEU A 20 5.79 9.23 -0.71
N ARG A 21 5.17 10.37 -1.02
CA ARG A 21 5.84 11.66 -1.30
C ARG A 21 5.74 12.65 -0.13
N ARG A 22 5.38 12.18 1.06
CA ARG A 22 5.18 12.97 2.29
C ARG A 22 4.18 14.13 2.10
N LYS A 23 3.17 13.95 1.27
CA LYS A 23 2.08 14.92 1.09
C LYS A 23 0.92 14.60 2.01
N LYS A 24 0.23 15.64 2.49
CA LYS A 24 -1.08 15.49 3.14
C LYS A 24 -2.08 15.00 2.09
N VAL A 25 -2.75 13.89 2.39
CA VAL A 25 -3.78 13.30 1.52
C VAL A 25 -5.05 13.03 2.31
N HIS A 26 -6.16 12.92 1.61
CA HIS A 26 -7.40 12.43 2.18
C HIS A 26 -7.62 10.99 1.68
N ILE A 27 -7.77 10.05 2.61
CA ILE A 27 -8.14 8.66 2.30
C ILE A 27 -9.67 8.58 2.36
N PRO A 28 -10.35 8.16 1.28
CA PRO A 28 -11.81 8.03 1.29
C PRO A 28 -12.29 7.04 2.35
N GLU A 29 -13.32 7.39 3.12
CA GLU A 29 -13.87 6.52 4.18
C GLU A 29 -14.28 5.14 3.66
N ALA A 30 -14.89 5.09 2.47
CA ALA A 30 -15.29 3.84 1.81
C ALA A 30 -14.11 2.91 1.49
N GLY A 31 -12.88 3.43 1.47
CA GLY A 31 -11.67 2.67 1.19
C GLY A 31 -10.85 2.29 2.42
N LEU A 32 -11.27 2.68 3.64
CA LEU A 32 -10.53 2.38 4.87
C LEU A 32 -10.27 0.88 5.09
N PRO A 33 -11.25 -0.04 4.90
CA PRO A 33 -10.98 -1.47 5.09
C PRO A 33 -9.91 -2.03 4.13
N VAL A 34 -9.92 -1.55 2.87
CA VAL A 34 -8.92 -1.93 1.87
C VAL A 34 -7.56 -1.36 2.25
N TRP A 35 -7.54 -0.12 2.72
CA TRP A 35 -6.34 0.55 3.18
C TRP A 35 -5.67 -0.20 4.35
N GLU A 36 -6.43 -0.52 5.40
CA GLU A 36 -5.95 -1.26 6.56
C GLU A 36 -5.42 -2.65 6.19
N SER A 37 -6.13 -3.35 5.29
CA SER A 37 -5.70 -4.63 4.73
C SER A 37 -4.35 -4.50 4.00
N PHE A 38 -4.20 -3.45 3.18
CA PHE A 38 -2.95 -3.18 2.47
C PHE A 38 -1.78 -2.91 3.41
N LEU A 39 -1.99 -2.11 4.46
CA LEU A 39 -0.97 -1.84 5.48
C LEU A 39 -0.51 -3.12 6.16
N THR A 40 -1.47 -3.95 6.58
CA THR A 40 -1.17 -5.22 7.26
C THR A 40 -0.37 -6.14 6.36
N LEU A 41 -0.81 -6.34 5.12
CA LEU A 41 -0.12 -7.18 4.14
C LEU A 41 1.28 -6.66 3.81
N THR A 42 1.43 -5.34 3.69
CA THR A 42 2.73 -4.70 3.39
C THR A 42 3.73 -4.87 4.53
N GLN A 43 3.27 -4.86 5.79
CA GLN A 43 4.13 -5.09 6.95
C GLN A 43 4.62 -6.55 7.06
N THR A 44 3.83 -7.50 6.56
CA THR A 44 4.17 -8.94 6.60
C THR A 44 4.83 -9.45 5.32
N ARG A 45 4.99 -8.60 4.31
CA ARG A 45 5.54 -9.00 3.01
C ARG A 45 6.99 -9.46 3.13
N ARG A 46 7.39 -10.35 2.23
CA ARG A 46 8.80 -10.76 2.14
C ARG A 46 9.65 -9.67 1.47
N HIS A 47 10.89 -9.57 1.96
CA HIS A 47 11.92 -8.72 1.40
C HIS A 47 13.15 -9.57 1.05
N HIS A 48 13.70 -9.37 -0.15
CA HIS A 48 14.94 -10.00 -0.60
C HIS A 48 16.01 -8.95 -0.92
N ALA A 49 17.23 -9.38 -1.24
CA ALA A 49 18.36 -8.48 -1.51
C ALA A 49 18.08 -7.42 -2.60
N ASN A 50 17.23 -7.75 -3.59
CA ASN A 50 16.84 -6.84 -4.67
C ASN A 50 15.61 -5.98 -4.35
N GLY A 51 15.16 -5.96 -3.09
CA GLY A 51 14.00 -5.19 -2.65
C GLY A 51 12.80 -6.04 -2.21
N PRO A 52 11.63 -5.41 -2.06
CA PRO A 52 10.41 -6.08 -1.61
C PRO A 52 9.76 -6.93 -2.70
N GLU A 53 9.20 -8.09 -2.33
CA GLU A 53 8.43 -8.94 -3.24
C GLU A 53 6.98 -8.45 -3.35
N PRO A 54 6.33 -8.54 -4.52
CA PRO A 54 4.90 -8.21 -4.68
C PRO A 54 4.01 -9.01 -3.72
N ILE A 55 2.91 -8.40 -3.29
CA ILE A 55 1.90 -9.10 -2.48
C ILE A 55 1.30 -10.21 -3.34
N SER A 56 1.46 -11.45 -2.88
CA SER A 56 0.99 -12.65 -3.56
C SER A 56 -0.47 -12.95 -3.23
N LEU A 57 -1.16 -13.65 -4.13
CA LEU A 57 -2.51 -14.15 -3.86
C LEU A 57 -2.55 -15.11 -2.66
N LEU A 58 -1.44 -15.79 -2.37
CA LEU A 58 -1.32 -16.67 -1.20
C LEU A 58 -1.31 -15.87 0.12
N GLU A 59 -0.63 -14.71 0.15
CA GLU A 59 -0.67 -13.82 1.31
C GLU A 59 -2.06 -13.22 1.50
N ILE A 60 -2.74 -12.86 0.41
CA ILE A 60 -4.13 -12.37 0.45
C ILE A 60 -5.07 -13.49 0.94
N GLU A 61 -4.89 -14.73 0.47
CA GLU A 61 -5.67 -15.88 0.94
C GLU A 61 -5.44 -16.14 2.44
N ALA A 62 -4.18 -16.09 2.89
CA ALA A 62 -3.84 -16.24 4.30
C ALA A 62 -4.47 -15.13 5.16
N TYR A 63 -4.38 -13.87 4.71
CA TYR A 63 -5.05 -12.75 5.36
C TYR A 63 -6.57 -12.97 5.43
N ASN A 64 -7.18 -13.37 4.33
CA ASN A 64 -8.62 -13.62 4.23
C ASN A 64 -9.10 -14.70 5.24
N ARG A 65 -8.27 -15.71 5.51
CA ARG A 65 -8.57 -16.74 6.53
C ARG A 65 -8.45 -16.23 7.96
N MET A 66 -7.55 -15.27 8.22
CA MET A 66 -7.30 -14.73 9.57
C MET A 66 -8.22 -13.57 9.95
N PHE A 67 -8.49 -12.67 8.99
CA PHE A 67 -9.17 -11.39 9.24
C PHE A 67 -10.59 -11.34 8.68
N GLY A 68 -10.99 -12.35 7.90
CA GLY A 68 -12.33 -12.46 7.32
C GLY A 68 -12.39 -12.21 5.82
N PRO A 69 -13.58 -12.38 5.22
CA PRO A 69 -13.75 -12.42 3.77
C PRO A 69 -13.48 -11.06 3.11
N ILE A 70 -12.58 -11.05 2.14
CA ILE A 70 -12.27 -9.96 1.24
C ILE A 70 -12.98 -10.20 -0.09
N SER A 71 -13.66 -9.17 -0.59
CA SER A 71 -14.31 -9.22 -1.90
C SER A 71 -13.27 -9.25 -3.04
N ARG A 72 -13.63 -9.84 -4.19
CA ARG A 72 -12.78 -9.81 -5.39
C ARG A 72 -12.32 -8.39 -5.74
N GLN A 73 -13.20 -7.41 -5.59
CA GLN A 73 -12.92 -6.01 -5.92
C GLN A 73 -11.90 -5.39 -4.95
N HIS A 74 -11.93 -5.77 -3.67
CA HIS A 74 -10.89 -5.37 -2.72
C HIS A 74 -9.55 -5.99 -3.08
N VAL A 75 -9.51 -7.26 -3.51
CA VAL A 75 -8.28 -7.89 -4.01
C VAL A 75 -7.71 -7.13 -5.20
N GLU A 76 -8.55 -6.76 -6.17
CA GLU A 76 -8.15 -5.94 -7.33
C GLU A 76 -7.58 -4.57 -6.90
N MET A 77 -8.17 -3.93 -5.87
CA MET A 77 -7.66 -2.67 -5.30
C MET A 77 -6.33 -2.86 -4.57
N LEU A 78 -6.18 -3.92 -3.77
CA LEU A 78 -4.93 -4.24 -3.04
C LEU A 78 -3.76 -4.41 -4.00
N LEU A 79 -3.96 -5.16 -5.09
CA LEU A 79 -2.94 -5.36 -6.11
C LEU A 79 -2.60 -4.06 -6.83
N ALA A 80 -3.59 -3.20 -7.12
CA ALA A 80 -3.34 -1.89 -7.72
C ALA A 80 -2.53 -0.97 -6.78
N MET A 81 -2.82 -0.99 -5.49
CA MET A 81 -2.05 -0.26 -4.48
C MET A 81 -0.61 -0.81 -4.36
N ASP A 82 -0.43 -2.13 -4.42
CA ASP A 82 0.91 -2.74 -4.35
C ASP A 82 1.77 -2.36 -5.55
N LEU A 83 1.20 -2.26 -6.76
CA LEU A 83 1.92 -1.77 -7.94
C LEU A 83 2.46 -0.35 -7.71
N VAL A 84 1.64 0.57 -7.16
CA VAL A 84 2.07 1.94 -6.85
C VAL A 84 3.22 1.95 -5.83
N TRP A 85 3.14 1.08 -4.82
CA TRP A 85 4.17 0.99 -3.79
C TRP A 85 5.47 0.38 -4.34
N LEU A 86 5.38 -0.68 -5.15
CA LEU A 86 6.52 -1.32 -5.81
C LEU A 86 7.24 -0.36 -6.76
N GLU A 87 6.50 0.39 -7.58
CA GLU A 87 7.06 1.42 -8.46
C GLU A 87 7.84 2.49 -7.67
N TRP A 88 7.38 2.83 -6.47
CA TRP A 88 8.10 3.75 -5.58
C TRP A 88 9.32 3.07 -4.94
N ALA A 89 9.19 1.83 -4.47
CA ALA A 89 10.23 1.10 -3.76
C ALA A 89 11.40 0.68 -4.67
N VAL A 90 11.13 0.37 -5.95
CA VAL A 90 12.12 -0.10 -6.93
C VAL A 90 12.85 1.06 -7.63
N LYS A 91 12.31 2.28 -7.63
CA LYS A 91 12.92 3.43 -8.32
C LYS A 91 14.37 3.65 -7.87
N PRO A 92 15.37 3.55 -8.79
CA PRO A 92 16.75 3.82 -8.44
C PRO A 92 16.91 5.31 -8.16
N SER A 93 17.43 5.64 -6.99
CA SER A 93 17.91 6.98 -6.66
C SER A 93 19.11 7.34 -7.55
N GLY A 94 18.89 7.78 -8.79
CA GLY A 94 19.94 8.41 -9.60
C GLY A 94 20.08 9.87 -9.16
N LYS A 95 21.25 10.48 -8.93
CA LYS A 95 22.66 10.16 -9.17
C LYS A 95 23.43 10.74 -7.96
N SER A 96 24.50 10.09 -7.51
CA SER A 96 25.13 10.26 -6.18
C SER A 96 24.42 9.43 -5.13
N ALA A 97 25.10 8.39 -4.65
CA ALA A 97 24.72 7.60 -3.50
C ALA A 97 24.70 8.48 -2.24
N LYS A 98 23.69 9.34 -2.09
CA LYS A 98 23.24 9.74 -0.76
C LYS A 98 22.54 8.52 -0.20
N LYS A 99 23.11 7.98 0.90
CA LYS A 99 22.58 6.90 1.73
C LYS A 99 21.07 6.77 1.52
N LYS A 100 20.63 5.64 0.95
CA LYS A 100 19.21 5.26 0.99
C LYS A 100 18.79 5.43 2.44
N GLU A 101 17.90 6.38 2.72
CA GLU A 101 17.13 6.34 3.96
C GLU A 101 16.50 4.94 3.95
N PRO A 102 16.64 4.17 5.05
CA PRO A 102 16.05 2.84 5.12
C PRO A 102 14.59 2.95 4.70
N VAL A 103 14.09 1.97 3.94
CA VAL A 103 12.67 1.86 3.65
C VAL A 103 11.99 1.80 5.01
N ILE A 104 11.51 2.95 5.48
CA ILE A 104 10.92 3.04 6.80
C ILE A 104 9.65 2.21 6.68
N PRO A 105 9.48 1.16 7.51
CA PRO A 105 8.25 0.38 7.50
C PRO A 105 7.07 1.35 7.62
N LEU A 106 5.98 1.09 6.89
CA LEU A 106 4.75 1.86 7.07
C LEU A 106 4.21 1.52 8.47
N THR A 107 4.67 2.27 9.47
CA THR A 107 4.33 2.08 10.89
C THR A 107 3.05 2.82 11.25
N ALA A 108 2.46 2.46 12.40
CA ALA A 108 1.33 3.18 12.98
C ALA A 108 1.63 4.68 13.16
N GLU A 109 2.86 5.06 13.51
CA GLU A 109 3.25 6.47 13.62
C GLU A 109 3.14 7.24 12.29
N MET A 110 3.43 6.57 11.17
CA MET A 110 3.30 7.17 9.83
C MET A 110 1.83 7.26 9.40
N PHE A 111 0.97 6.37 9.93
CA PHE A 111 -0.47 6.43 9.79
C PHE A 111 -1.03 7.62 10.61
N ASP A 112 -0.68 7.75 11.88
CA ASP A 112 -1.14 8.85 12.73
C ASP A 112 -0.75 10.22 12.17
N PHE A 113 0.44 10.34 11.59
CA PHE A 113 0.88 11.55 10.88
C PHE A 113 -0.01 11.90 9.67
N ALA A 114 -0.54 10.90 8.95
CA ALA A 114 -1.44 11.12 7.83
C ALA A 114 -2.84 11.59 8.27
N PHE A 115 -3.27 11.20 9.48
CA PHE A 115 -4.57 11.54 10.06
C PHE A 115 -4.52 12.68 11.08
N GLY A 116 -3.33 13.16 11.47
CA GLY A 116 -3.14 14.31 12.36
C GLY A 116 -3.53 14.04 13.81
N ARG A 117 -3.22 12.86 14.35
CA ARG A 117 -3.29 12.56 15.79
C ARG A 117 -1.92 12.52 16.43
#